data_AF-A0A966HVS6-F1
#
_entry.id   AF-A0A966HVS6-F1
#
_cell.length_a   1.000
_cell.length_b   1.000
_cell.length_c   1.000
_cell.angle_alpha   90.00
_cell.angle_beta   90.00
_cell.angle_gamma   90.00
#
_symmetry.space_group_name_H-M   'P 1'
#
loop_
_entity.id
_entity.type
_entity.pdbx_description
1 polymer ?
#
loop_
_entity_poly.entity_id
_entity_poly.type
_entity_poly.pdbx_seq_one_letter_code
_entity_poly.pdbx_strand_id
1 'polypeptide(L)' 'MKIDWELLRREAISASKKAYAPYSNFPVGAAGLVSDGRIVSGC' A
#
# COMPACT_ATOMS: atom_id res chain seq x y z
N MET A 1 -14.98 11.86 -8.12
CA MET A 1 -14.30 10.58 -7.83
C MET A 1 -14.37 10.36 -6.32
N LYS A 2 -14.94 9.24 -5.84
CA LYS A 2 -14.98 8.92 -4.42
C LYS A 2 -13.76 8.06 -4.10
N ILE A 3 -12.86 8.56 -3.27
CA ILE A 3 -11.68 7.80 -2.85
C ILE A 3 -12.11 6.87 -1.71
N ASP A 4 -11.93 5.56 -1.91
CA ASP A 4 -12.08 4.57 -0.85
C ASP A 4 -10.78 4.50 -0.04
N TRP A 5 -10.72 5.33 1.00
CA TRP A 5 -9.55 5.42 1.87
C TRP A 5 -9.31 4.15 2.67
N GLU A 6 -10.36 3.40 3.01
CA GLU A 6 -10.23 2.16 3.78
C GLU A 6 -9.60 1.08 2.91
N LEU A 7 -10.03 0.97 1.65
CA LEU A 7 -9.43 0.07 0.67
C LEU A 7 -7.95 0.40 0.45
N LEU A 8 -7.60 1.68 0.24
CA LEU A 8 -6.19 2.10 0.08
C LEU A 8 -5.34 1.78 1.32
N ARG A 9 -5.87 2.02 2.52
CA ARG A 9 -5.18 1.69 3.77
C ARG A 9 -4.95 0.19 3.90
N ARG A 10 -5.94 -0.64 3.58
CA ARG A 10 -5.80 -2.11 3.59
C ARG A 10 -4.75 -2.60 2.61
N GLU A 11 -4.72 -2.06 1.40
CA GLU A 11 -3.71 -2.41 0.39
C GLU A 11 -2.29 -2.02 0.82
N ALA A 12 -2.12 -0.83 1.42
CA ALA A 12 -0.83 -0.39 1.96
C ALA A 12 -0.33 -1.31 3.09
N ILE A 13 -1.22 -1.72 4.01
CA ILE A 13 -0.91 -2.68 5.08
C ILE A 13 -0.60 -4.08 4.51
N SER A 14 -1.29 -4.50 3.46
CA SER A 14 -1.02 -5.78 2.78
C SER A 14 0.36 -5.78 2.12
N ALA A 15 0.73 -4.67 1.47
CA ALA A 15 2.04 -4.50 0.88
C ALA A 15 3.14 -4.48 1.94
N SER A 16 2.98 -3.77 3.06
CA SER A 16 4.01 -3.70 4.10
C SER A 16 4.41 -5.07 4.65
N LYS A 17 3.46 -6.02 4.74
CA LYS A 17 3.74 -7.41 5.16
C LYS A 17 4.71 -8.16 4.24
N LYS A 18 4.91 -7.68 3.01
CA LYS A 18 5.83 -8.24 2.02
C LYS A 18 7.16 -7.47 1.95
N ALA A 19 7.32 -6.39 2.72
CA ALA A 19 8.51 -5.56 2.72
C ALA A 19 9.74 -6.36 3.14
N TYR A 20 10.81 -6.26 2.35
CA TYR A 20 12.11 -6.83 2.71
C TYR A 20 12.94 -5.80 3.48
N ALA A 21 12.88 -5.86 4.82
CA ALA A 21 13.53 -4.90 5.72
C ALA A 21 14.35 -5.60 6.84
N PRO A 22 15.36 -6.42 6.50
CA PRO A 22 16.07 -7.25 7.49
C PRO A 22 16.92 -6.44 8.48
N TYR A 23 17.37 -5.25 8.09
CA TYR A 23 18.27 -4.43 8.91
C TYR A 23 17.51 -3.52 9.87
N SER A 24 16.49 -2.81 9.37
CA SER A 24 15.69 -1.89 10.20
C SER A 24 14.60 -2.59 11.00
N ASN A 25 14.19 -3.80 10.60
CA ASN A 25 13.01 -4.49 11.12
C ASN A 25 11.73 -3.64 11.07
N PHE A 26 11.67 -2.69 10.14
CA PHE A 26 10.56 -1.75 10.02
C PHE A 26 9.91 -1.85 8.63
N PRO A 27 8.94 -2.76 8.45
CA PRO A 27 8.27 -2.99 7.17
C PRO A 27 7.31 -1.84 6.82
N VAL A 28 7.49 -1.25 5.64
CA VAL A 28 6.68 -0.13 5.14
C VAL A 28 5.91 -0.57 3.89
N GLY A 29 4.74 0.00 3.68
CA GLY A 29 3.94 -0.23 2.48
C GLY A 29 3.11 0.99 2.12
N ALA A 30 2.83 1.14 0.83
CA ALA A 30 2.06 2.24 0.27
C ALA A 30 1.05 1.70 -0.75
N ALA A 31 -0.04 2.45 -0.94
CA ALA A 31 -1.02 2.20 -1.99
C ALA A 31 -1.55 3.52 -2.56
N GLY A 32 -1.82 3.56 -3.86
CA GLY A 32 -2.33 4.72 -4.56
C GLY A 32 -3.43 4.35 -5.56
N LEU A 33 -4.45 5.20 -5.65
CA LEU A 33 -5.47 5.14 -6.69
C LEU A 33 -5.00 5.97 -7.89
N VAL A 34 -4.81 5.32 -9.04
CA VAL A 34 -4.44 6.01 -10.28
C VAL A 34 -5.68 6.56 -11.01
N SER A 35 -5.46 7.49 -11.94
CA SER A 35 -6.53 8.20 -12.65
C SER A 35 -7.45 7.30 -13.49
N ASP A 36 -7.01 6.09 -13.84
CA ASP A 36 -7.82 5.08 -14.54
C ASP A 36 -8.62 4.15 -13.61
N GLY A 37 -8.58 4.40 -12.30
CA GLY A 37 -9.37 3.69 -11.30
C GLY A 37 -8.69 2.44 -10.72
N ARG A 38 -7.50 2.06 -11.17
CA ARG A 38 -6.73 0.96 -10.57
C ARG A 38 -6.08 1.37 -9.25
N ILE A 39 -5.82 0.39 -8.41
CA ILE A 39 -4.99 0.56 -7.20
C ILE A 39 -3.63 -0.05 -7.46
N VAL A 40 -2.58 0.70 -7.17
CA VAL A 40 -1.18 0.26 -7.20
C VAL A 40 -0.66 0.23 -5.78
N SER A 41 -0.05 -0.86 -5.34
CA SER A 41 0.55 -1.00 -4.00
C SER A 41 1.97 -1.53 -4.06
N GLY A 42 2.78 -1.24 -3.04
CA GLY A 42 4.20 -1.60 -2.98
C GLY A 42 4.80 -1.44 -1.60
N CYS A 43 5.97 -2.05 -1.41
CA CYS A 43 6.73 -2.11 -0.16
C CYS A 43 8.24 -2.03 -0.41
#